data_AF-A0A538NBB3-F1
#
_entry.id   AF-A0A538NBB3-F1
#
_cell.length_a   1.000
_cell.length_b   1.000
_cell.length_c   1.000
_cell.angle_alpha   90.00
_cell.angle_beta   90.00
_cell.angle_gamma   90.00
#
_symmetry.space_group_name_H-M   'P 1'
#
loop_
_entity.id
_entity.type
_entity.pdbx_description
1 polymer ?
#
loop_
_entity_poly.entity_id
_entity_poly.type
_entity_poly.pdbx_seq_one_letter_code
_entity_poly.pdbx_strand_id
1 'polypeptide(L)'
;MVTTVYDPSDGTGEVAASGLPPWRDGPALVEELNAALVDLAQRHGALVADVHGHFLGHGVHAGDPTAADSRPANRTLWYCGLIEPNAWGAHHIRAAWWQAINDSGWRPPR
;
A
#
# COMPACT_ATOMS: atom_id res chain seq x y z
N MET A 1 2.47 12.54 -9.21
CA MET A 1 1.64 11.41 -8.77
C MET A 1 2.00 11.10 -7.34
N VAL A 2 1.01 10.78 -6.52
CA VAL A 2 1.17 10.33 -5.14
C VAL A 2 0.46 8.99 -4.95
N THR A 3 0.86 8.23 -3.93
CA THR A 3 0.17 7.00 -3.52
C THR A 3 -0.38 7.16 -2.13
N THR A 4 -1.54 6.55 -1.87
CA THR A 4 -1.97 6.28 -0.50
C THR A 4 -1.01 5.30 0.18
N VAL A 5 -0.81 5.45 1.48
CA VAL A 5 -0.03 4.59 2.36
C VAL A 5 -0.80 3.30 2.66
N TYR A 6 -0.20 2.15 2.35
CA TYR A 6 -0.75 0.83 2.64
C TYR A 6 -0.55 0.42 4.11
N ASP A 7 -1.31 -0.58 4.56
CA ASP A 7 -1.28 -1.08 5.94
C ASP A 7 -1.02 -2.60 5.97
N PRO A 8 0.19 -3.07 6.37
CA PRO A 8 0.50 -4.50 6.44
C PRO A 8 -0.33 -5.25 7.49
N SER A 9 -0.95 -4.55 8.44
CA SER A 9 -1.84 -5.14 9.44
C SER A 9 -3.25 -5.39 8.91
N ASP A 10 -3.54 -5.01 7.67
CA ASP A 10 -4.86 -5.16 7.03
C ASP A 10 -6.01 -4.63 7.91
N GLY A 11 -5.82 -3.47 8.55
CA GLY A 11 -6.82 -2.81 9.40
C GLY A 11 -6.89 -3.34 10.83
N THR A 12 -6.08 -4.32 11.21
CA THR A 12 -6.08 -4.87 12.58
C THR A 12 -5.27 -4.02 13.57
N GLY A 13 -4.30 -3.25 13.07
CA GLY A 13 -3.32 -2.54 13.88
C GLY A 13 -2.31 -3.47 14.56
N GLU A 14 -2.28 -4.75 14.19
CA GLU A 14 -1.41 -5.75 14.81
C GLU A 14 -0.69 -6.61 13.76
N VAL A 15 0.62 -6.74 13.94
CA VAL A 15 1.44 -7.71 13.21
C VAL A 15 2.20 -8.53 14.24
N ALA A 16 1.65 -9.67 14.65
CA ALA A 16 2.17 -10.45 15.79
C ALA A 16 3.67 -10.79 15.66
N ALA A 17 4.16 -11.07 14.45
CA ALA A 17 5.56 -11.41 14.20
C ALA A 17 6.52 -10.19 14.21
N SER A 18 6.01 -8.97 14.28
CA SER A 18 6.83 -7.75 14.21
C SER A 18 7.65 -7.45 15.46
N GLY A 19 7.29 -8.04 16.60
CA GLY A 19 7.88 -7.70 17.91
C GLY A 19 7.47 -6.31 18.43
N LEU A 20 6.59 -5.60 17.72
CA LEU A 20 6.02 -4.33 18.15
C LEU A 20 4.71 -4.56 18.92
N PRO A 21 4.37 -3.68 19.89
CA PRO A 21 3.07 -3.75 20.54
C PRO A 21 1.95 -3.49 19.53
N PRO A 22 0.77 -4.11 19.70
CA PRO A 22 -0.40 -3.78 18.88
C PRO A 22 -0.70 -2.28 18.94
N TRP A 23 -0.95 -1.67 17.79
CA TRP A 23 -1.32 -0.27 17.65
C TRP A 23 -2.68 -0.16 16.97
N ARG A 24 -3.73 -0.36 17.77
CA ARG A 24 -5.12 -0.43 17.29
C ARG A 24 -5.62 0.86 16.62
N ASP A 25 -5.05 2.00 16.99
CA ASP A 25 -5.38 3.30 16.38
C ASP A 25 -4.59 3.56 15.09
N GLY A 26 -3.58 2.73 14.79
CA GLY A 26 -2.72 2.87 13.62
C GLY A 26 -3.49 2.91 12.29
N PRO A 27 -4.41 1.96 12.01
CA PRO A 27 -5.20 1.97 10.79
C PRO A 27 -6.00 3.26 10.60
N ALA A 28 -6.64 3.78 11.65
CA ALA A 28 -7.38 5.05 11.58
C ALA A 28 -6.46 6.23 11.24
N LEU A 29 -5.24 6.27 11.79
CA LEU A 29 -4.26 7.30 11.43
C LEU A 29 -3.76 7.17 9.98
N VAL A 30 -3.63 5.94 9.46
CA VAL A 30 -3.31 5.69 8.04
C VAL A 30 -4.44 6.19 7.15
N GLU A 31 -5.70 5.96 7.51
CA GLU A 31 -6.88 6.48 6.80
C GLU A 31 -6.89 8.02 6.78
N GLU A 32 -6.66 8.67 7.93
CA GLU A 32 -6.58 10.13 8.03
C GLU A 32 -5.43 10.71 7.18
N LEU A 33 -4.26 10.08 7.22
CA LEU A 33 -3.12 10.46 6.38
C LEU A 33 -3.46 10.33 4.89
N ASN A 34 -4.09 9.23 4.49
CA ASN A 34 -4.51 9.00 3.12
C ASN A 34 -5.52 10.06 2.65
N ALA A 35 -6.50 10.41 3.48
CA ALA A 35 -7.44 11.47 3.18
C ALA A 35 -6.72 12.81 2.94
N ALA A 36 -5.75 13.17 3.79
CA ALA A 36 -4.96 14.39 3.63
C ALA A 36 -4.08 14.38 2.36
N LEU A 37 -3.47 13.23 2.02
CA LEU A 37 -2.70 13.07 0.78
C LEU A 37 -3.57 13.24 -0.47
N VAL A 38 -4.78 12.66 -0.48
CA VAL A 38 -5.72 12.78 -1.59
C VAL A 38 -6.17 14.23 -1.78
N ASP A 39 -6.58 14.88 -0.70
CA ASP A 39 -7.00 16.29 -0.70
C ASP A 39 -5.88 17.22 -1.19
N LEU A 40 -4.63 17.02 -0.71
CA LEU A 40 -3.48 17.80 -1.18
C LEU A 40 -3.19 17.54 -2.66
N ALA A 41 -3.24 16.28 -3.11
CA ALA A 41 -3.01 15.95 -4.52
C ALA A 41 -4.03 16.65 -5.43
N GLN A 42 -5.30 16.67 -5.04
CA GLN A 42 -6.36 17.37 -5.78
C GLN A 42 -6.07 18.87 -5.88
N ARG A 43 -5.70 19.54 -4.77
CA ARG A 43 -5.36 20.97 -4.78
C ARG A 43 -4.21 21.33 -5.70
N HIS A 44 -3.26 20.40 -5.89
CA HIS A 44 -2.08 20.62 -6.72
C HIS A 44 -2.16 19.97 -8.11
N GLY A 45 -3.32 19.41 -8.49
CA GLY A 45 -3.50 18.74 -9.79
C GLY A 45 -2.62 17.50 -9.97
N ALA A 46 -2.21 16.87 -8.87
CA ALA A 46 -1.45 15.62 -8.89
C ALA A 46 -2.38 14.41 -8.98
N LEU A 47 -1.99 13.40 -9.77
CA LEU A 47 -2.69 12.11 -9.81
C LEU A 47 -2.49 11.34 -8.51
N VAL A 48 -3.52 10.61 -8.09
CA VAL A 48 -3.51 9.69 -6.95
C VAL A 48 -3.64 8.25 -7.46
N ALA A 49 -2.81 7.35 -6.95
CA ALA A 49 -3.01 5.91 -7.08
C ALA A 49 -3.41 5.31 -5.71
N ASP A 50 -4.57 4.65 -5.64
CA ASP A 50 -5.10 4.01 -4.42
C ASP A 50 -4.39 2.68 -4.14
N VAL A 51 -3.16 2.77 -3.67
CA VAL A 51 -2.37 1.60 -3.27
C VAL A 51 -2.90 0.98 -1.97
N HIS A 52 -3.50 1.77 -1.08
CA HIS A 52 -3.99 1.30 0.21
C HIS A 52 -5.13 0.31 0.01
N GLY A 53 -6.17 0.71 -0.73
CA GLY A 53 -7.30 -0.15 -1.05
C GLY A 53 -6.89 -1.41 -1.81
N HIS A 54 -5.89 -1.30 -2.69
CA HIS A 54 -5.35 -2.48 -3.39
C HIS A 54 -4.58 -3.45 -2.49
N PHE A 55 -3.96 -2.98 -1.42
CA PHE A 55 -3.11 -3.82 -0.54
C PHE A 55 -3.90 -4.47 0.60
N LEU A 56 -5.13 -4.04 0.90
CA LEU A 56 -5.96 -4.65 1.94
C LEU A 56 -6.22 -6.13 1.64
N GLY A 57 -5.93 -6.98 2.62
CA GLY A 57 -6.03 -8.43 2.54
C GLY A 57 -4.77 -9.11 2.01
N HIS A 58 -3.72 -8.34 1.69
CA HIS A 58 -2.45 -8.85 1.20
C HIS A 58 -1.31 -8.75 2.23
N GLY A 59 -1.62 -8.33 3.46
CA GLY A 59 -0.75 -8.31 4.63
C GLY A 59 -0.94 -9.54 5.54
N VAL A 60 -1.18 -9.29 6.82
CA VAL A 60 -1.37 -10.34 7.85
C VAL A 60 -2.50 -11.33 7.55
N HIS A 61 -3.52 -10.94 6.79
CA HIS A 61 -4.57 -11.87 6.38
C HIS A 61 -4.09 -12.86 5.30
N ALA A 62 -3.05 -12.51 4.54
CA ALA A 62 -2.49 -13.37 3.50
C ALA A 62 -1.31 -14.23 3.97
N GLY A 63 -0.58 -13.82 5.00
CA GLY A 63 0.58 -14.53 5.52
C GLY A 63 1.39 -13.72 6.52
N ASP A 64 2.62 -14.13 6.78
CA ASP A 64 3.55 -13.40 7.65
C ASP A 64 4.28 -12.30 6.86
N PRO A 65 3.93 -11.01 7.04
CA PRO A 65 4.59 -9.91 6.32
C PRO A 65 6.04 -9.70 6.74
N THR A 66 6.50 -10.30 7.85
CA THR A 66 7.89 -10.18 8.32
C THR A 66 8.85 -11.12 7.60
N ALA A 67 8.32 -12.09 6.83
CA ALA A 67 9.12 -12.99 6.02
C ALA A 67 10.05 -12.21 5.08
N ALA A 68 11.32 -12.63 4.98
CA ALA A 68 12.33 -11.89 4.23
C ALA A 68 12.36 -12.19 2.71
N ASP A 69 11.56 -13.16 2.25
CA ASP A 69 11.59 -13.57 0.84
C ASP A 69 10.96 -12.49 -0.04
N SER A 70 11.74 -11.96 -0.98
CA SER A 70 11.27 -10.98 -1.96
C SER A 70 10.42 -11.58 -3.07
N ARG A 71 10.40 -12.92 -3.22
CA ARG A 71 9.60 -13.64 -4.22
C ARG A 71 8.96 -14.91 -3.62
N PRO A 72 8.10 -14.76 -2.61
CA PRO A 72 7.49 -15.90 -1.94
C PRO A 72 6.59 -16.69 -2.90
N ALA A 73 6.49 -18.00 -2.66
CA ALA A 73 5.57 -18.87 -3.40
C ALA A 73 4.10 -18.44 -3.21
N ASN A 74 3.77 -17.93 -2.03
CA ASN A 74 2.47 -17.32 -1.77
C ASN A 74 2.37 -15.98 -2.51
N ARG A 75 1.56 -15.94 -3.58
CA ARG A 75 1.35 -14.74 -4.40
C ARG A 75 0.32 -13.77 -3.82
N THR A 76 -0.39 -14.15 -2.76
CA THR A 76 -1.35 -13.26 -2.08
C THR A 76 -0.70 -12.46 -0.97
N LEU A 77 0.46 -12.86 -0.44
CA LEU A 77 1.26 -12.03 0.47
C LEU A 77 2.08 -11.03 -0.34
N TRP A 78 1.89 -9.74 -0.11
CA TRP A 78 2.55 -8.67 -0.88
C TRP A 78 3.66 -7.95 -0.12
N TYR A 79 3.91 -8.36 1.11
CA TYR A 79 4.94 -7.80 1.97
C TYR A 79 6.14 -8.76 2.11
N CYS A 80 7.28 -8.18 2.42
CA CYS A 80 8.44 -8.82 3.01
C CYS A 80 9.07 -7.85 4.01
N GLY A 81 9.76 -8.35 5.03
CA GLY A 81 10.50 -7.47 5.96
C GLY A 81 9.64 -6.56 6.84
N LEU A 82 8.33 -6.83 6.95
CA LEU A 82 7.27 -6.11 7.67
C LEU A 82 6.55 -5.05 6.83
N ILE A 83 7.26 -4.10 6.22
CA ILE A 83 6.63 -2.94 5.54
C ILE A 83 6.99 -2.85 4.05
N GLU A 84 8.00 -3.58 3.60
CA GLU A 84 8.49 -3.51 2.25
C GLU A 84 7.59 -4.35 1.32
N PRO A 85 7.18 -3.81 0.16
CA PRO A 85 6.51 -4.62 -0.84
C PRO A 85 7.50 -5.63 -1.42
N ASN A 86 7.10 -6.91 -1.48
CA ASN A 86 7.83 -7.93 -2.21
C ASN A 86 7.61 -7.76 -3.75
N ALA A 87 8.11 -8.69 -4.57
CA ALA A 87 7.98 -8.58 -6.02
C ALA A 87 6.53 -8.55 -6.52
N TRP A 88 5.59 -9.21 -5.83
CA TRP A 88 4.17 -9.17 -6.16
C TRP A 88 3.56 -7.82 -5.78
N GLY A 89 3.80 -7.35 -4.55
CA GLY A 89 3.35 -6.02 -4.10
C GLY A 89 3.90 -4.89 -4.97
N ALA A 90 5.20 -4.90 -5.27
CA ALA A 90 5.83 -3.90 -6.15
C ALA A 90 5.24 -3.92 -7.58
N HIS A 91 4.91 -5.10 -8.10
CA HIS A 91 4.21 -5.21 -9.38
C HIS A 91 2.83 -4.55 -9.35
N HIS A 92 2.08 -4.73 -8.26
CA HIS A 92 0.75 -4.15 -8.09
C HIS A 92 0.79 -2.63 -7.85
N ILE A 93 1.80 -2.10 -7.17
CA ILE A 93 2.04 -0.64 -7.09
C ILE A 93 2.26 -0.06 -8.48
N ARG A 94 3.15 -0.66 -9.27
CA ARG A 94 3.39 -0.24 -10.66
C ARG A 94 2.11 -0.30 -11.50
N ALA A 95 1.27 -1.33 -11.31
CA ALA A 95 0.00 -1.46 -12.01
C ALA A 95 -1.00 -0.35 -11.62
N ALA A 96 -1.13 -0.04 -10.33
CA ALA A 96 -1.98 1.05 -9.84
C ALA A 96 -1.56 2.42 -10.40
N TRP A 97 -0.24 2.67 -10.48
CA TRP A 97 0.30 3.88 -11.13
C TRP A 97 -0.06 3.95 -12.60
N TRP A 98 0.13 2.85 -13.32
CA TRP A 98 -0.19 2.77 -14.74
C TRP A 98 -1.67 3.02 -15.00
N GLN A 99 -2.55 2.45 -14.17
CA GLN A 99 -3.99 2.67 -14.24
C GLN A 99 -4.33 4.15 -14.02
N ALA A 100 -3.82 4.77 -12.94
CA ALA A 100 -4.08 6.19 -12.66
C ALA A 100 -3.63 7.13 -13.80
N ILE A 101 -2.50 6.83 -14.44
CA ILE A 101 -2.01 7.58 -15.61
C ILE A 101 -2.97 7.42 -16.80
N ASN A 102 -3.40 6.20 -17.11
CA ASN A 102 -4.29 5.94 -18.25
C ASN A 102 -5.68 6.55 -18.04
N ASP A 103 -6.23 6.42 -16.83
CA ASP A 103 -7.58 6.90 -16.48
C ASP A 103 -7.65 8.44 -16.48
N SER A 104 -6.55 9.11 -16.14
CA SER A 104 -6.48 10.58 -16.16
C SER A 104 -6.27 11.18 -17.55
N GLY A 105 -5.93 10.36 -18.55
CA GLY A 105 -5.55 10.85 -19.88
C GLY A 105 -4.24 11.65 -19.89
N TRP A 106 -3.44 11.59 -18.82
CA TRP A 106 -2.17 12.29 -18.73
C TRP A 106 -1.23 11.87 -19.87
N ARG A 107 -0.55 12.84 -20.47
CA ARG A 107 0.47 12.61 -21.49
C ARG A 107 1.77 13.29 -21.07
N PRO A 108 2.93 12.64 -21.30
CA PRO A 108 4.21 13.28 -21.04
C PRO A 108 4.35 14.54 -21.92
N PRO A 109 5.01 15.60 -21.42
CA PRO A 109 5.42 16.72 -22.27
C PRO A 109 6.27 16.20 -23.43
N ARG A 110 6.12 16.82 -24.61
CA ARG A 110 6.95 16.52 -25.78
C ARG A 110 8.37 17.06 -25.61
#